data_AF-A0A117LDU9-F1
#
_entry.id   AF-A0A117LDU9-F1
#
_cell.length_a   1.000
_cell.length_b   1.000
_cell.length_c   1.000
_cell.angle_alpha   90.00
_cell.angle_beta   90.00
_cell.angle_gamma   90.00
#
_symmetry.space_group_name_H-M   'P 1'
#
loop_
_entity.id
_entity.type
_entity.pdbx_description
1 polymer ?
#
loop_
_entity_poly.entity_id
_entity_poly.type
_entity_poly.pdbx_seq_one_letter_code
_entity_poly.pdbx_strand_id
1 'polypeptide(L)'
;MKRPHVLVGETQDPAHLTVLRSLGWGRMFVTKTPNPWPGEKWGLDNGAYRDFLAGRPFDSDGFLCRVERAFKMGTPYLAVAPDIV
;
A
#
# COMPACT_ATOMS: atom_id res chain seq x y z
N MET A 1 -20.45 13.83 -11.15
CA MET A 1 -19.24 13.83 -10.28
C MET A 1 -18.57 12.47 -10.37
N LYS A 2 -17.24 12.39 -10.45
CA LYS A 2 -16.53 11.11 -10.34
C LYS A 2 -16.62 10.62 -8.89
N ARG A 3 -16.95 9.35 -8.67
CA ARG A 3 -16.93 8.75 -7.33
C ARG A 3 -15.49 8.74 -6.80
N PRO A 4 -15.27 9.04 -5.51
CA PRO A 4 -13.94 8.95 -4.92
C PRO A 4 -13.45 7.50 -4.98
N HIS A 5 -12.13 7.33 -5.13
CA HIS A 5 -11.51 6.04 -5.00
C HIS A 5 -11.06 5.83 -3.55
N VAL A 6 -11.27 4.63 -3.01
CA VAL A 6 -10.99 4.30 -1.61
C VAL A 6 -9.92 3.22 -1.57
N LEU A 7 -8.88 3.45 -0.78
CA LEU A 7 -7.86 2.48 -0.43
C LEU A 7 -7.97 2.17 1.07
N VAL A 8 -7.94 0.90 1.43
CA VAL A 8 -7.90 0.44 2.84
C VAL A 8 -6.57 -0.25 3.12
N GLY A 9 -6.21 -0.44 4.39
CA GLY A 9 -5.01 -1.21 4.75
C GLY A 9 -5.01 -2.62 4.14
N GLU A 10 -3.82 -3.11 3.77
CA GLU A 10 -3.68 -4.46 3.20
C GLU A 10 -4.28 -5.55 4.11
N THR A 11 -4.98 -6.49 3.49
CA THR A 11 -5.55 -7.68 4.14
C THR A 11 -5.37 -8.89 3.22
N GLN A 12 -5.27 -10.07 3.83
CA GLN A 12 -5.28 -11.36 3.15
C GLN A 12 -6.52 -12.19 3.50
N ASP A 13 -7.42 -11.66 4.32
CA ASP A 13 -8.67 -12.33 4.71
C ASP A 13 -9.61 -12.44 3.48
N PRO A 14 -10.01 -13.67 3.06
CA PRO A 14 -10.85 -13.86 1.88
C PRO A 14 -12.23 -13.18 1.96
N ALA A 15 -12.83 -13.07 3.15
CA ALA A 15 -14.11 -12.42 3.33
C ALA A 15 -13.96 -10.91 3.11
N HIS A 16 -12.93 -10.29 3.66
CA HIS A 16 -12.63 -8.87 3.40
C HIS A 16 -12.31 -8.61 1.93
N LEU A 17 -11.49 -9.47 1.31
CA LEU A 17 -11.14 -9.32 -0.11
C LEU A 17 -12.37 -9.37 -1.02
N THR A 18 -13.32 -10.26 -0.72
CA THR A 18 -14.61 -10.33 -1.44
C THR A 18 -15.38 -9.02 -1.33
N VAL A 19 -15.49 -8.46 -0.12
CA VAL A 19 -16.19 -7.20 0.12
C VAL A 19 -15.50 -6.05 -0.61
N LEU A 20 -14.19 -5.90 -0.48
CA LEU A 20 -13.43 -4.82 -1.13
C LEU A 20 -13.57 -4.86 -2.66
N ARG A 21 -13.50 -6.04 -3.25
CA ARG A 21 -13.68 -6.22 -4.69
C ARG A 21 -15.10 -5.84 -5.14
N SER A 22 -16.12 -6.20 -4.37
CA SER A 22 -17.52 -5.83 -4.67
C SER A 22 -17.77 -4.31 -4.60
N LEU A 23 -17.03 -3.60 -3.74
CA LEU A 23 -17.11 -2.15 -3.58
C LEU A 23 -16.24 -1.39 -4.59
N GLY A 24 -15.36 -2.08 -5.32
CA GLY A 24 -14.36 -1.45 -6.19
C GLY A 24 -13.28 -0.68 -5.42
N TRP A 25 -13.05 -1.06 -4.16
CA TRP A 25 -12.02 -0.47 -3.30
C TRP A 25 -10.69 -1.18 -3.50
N GLY A 26 -9.61 -0.44 -3.30
CA GLY A 26 -8.25 -0.94 -3.39
C GLY A 26 -7.59 -1.13 -2.03
N ARG A 27 -6.35 -1.60 -2.05
CA ARG A 27 -5.52 -1.77 -0.84
C ARG A 27 -4.25 -0.92 -0.85
N MET A 28 -3.86 -0.51 0.34
CA MET A 28 -2.60 0.15 0.66
C MET A 28 -1.64 -0.86 1.28
N PHE A 29 -0.53 -1.12 0.60
CA PHE A 29 0.52 -2.04 1.04
C PHE A 29 1.62 -1.27 1.78
N VAL A 30 2.06 -1.79 2.92
CA VAL A 30 3.05 -1.09 3.77
C VAL A 30 4.33 -1.89 3.91
N THR A 31 4.21 -3.21 4.11
CA THR A 31 5.35 -4.04 4.54
C THR A 31 5.67 -5.19 3.60
N LYS A 32 4.64 -5.75 2.96
CA LYS A 32 4.75 -6.92 2.09
C LYS A 32 4.94 -6.49 0.64
N THR A 33 5.44 -7.42 -0.18
CA THR A 33 5.38 -7.28 -1.63
C THR A 33 3.92 -7.12 -2.03
N PRO A 34 3.55 -6.05 -2.78
CA PRO A 34 2.18 -5.88 -3.24
C PRO A 34 1.70 -7.10 -4.01
N ASN A 35 0.46 -7.53 -3.76
CA ASN A 35 -0.18 -8.60 -4.52
C ASN A 35 -1.61 -8.18 -4.89
N PRO A 36 -1.75 -7.19 -5.79
CA PRO A 36 -3.05 -6.72 -6.23
C PRO A 36 -3.78 -7.77 -7.08
N TRP A 37 -5.10 -7.83 -6.99
CA TRP A 37 -5.87 -8.61 -7.98
C TRP A 37 -5.94 -7.86 -9.32
N PRO A 38 -6.26 -8.54 -10.44
CA PRO A 38 -6.35 -7.89 -11.74
C PRO A 38 -7.31 -6.70 -11.74
N GLY A 39 -6.80 -5.52 -12.12
CA GLY A 39 -7.56 -4.26 -12.16
C GLY A 39 -7.73 -3.56 -10.81
N GLU A 40 -7.16 -4.09 -9.73
CA GLU A 40 -7.11 -3.39 -8.44
C GLU A 40 -6.26 -2.13 -8.56
N LYS A 41 -6.82 -0.98 -8.22
CA LYS A 41 -6.02 0.20 -7.89
C LYS A 41 -5.44 -0.02 -6.51
N TRP A 42 -4.13 -0.01 -6.39
CA TRP A 42 -3.45 -0.24 -5.12
C TRP A 42 -2.49 0.90 -4.82
N GLY A 43 -2.11 1.04 -3.56
CA GLY A 43 -1.14 2.04 -3.14
C GLY A 43 0.01 1.45 -2.35
N LEU A 44 1.09 2.24 -2.26
CA LEU A 44 2.26 1.95 -1.43
C LEU A 44 2.38 3.03 -0.34
N ASP A 45 2.45 2.60 0.91
CA ASP A 45 2.74 3.44 2.07
C ASP A 45 4.24 3.40 2.39
N ASN A 46 4.80 4.50 2.91
CA ASN A 46 6.21 4.54 3.28
C ASN A 46 6.52 3.76 4.57
N GLY A 47 5.53 3.57 5.45
CA GLY A 47 5.67 2.90 6.73
C GLY A 47 6.23 3.80 7.84
N ALA A 48 6.35 5.11 7.63
CA ALA A 48 6.89 6.04 8.63
C ALA A 48 6.05 6.06 9.91
N TYR A 49 4.72 6.05 9.78
CA TYR A 49 3.83 6.02 10.95
C TYR A 49 3.96 4.72 11.74
N ARG A 50 4.16 3.58 11.07
CA ARG A 50 4.45 2.30 11.73
C ARG A 50 5.75 2.36 12.54
N ASP A 51 6.80 2.95 11.97
CA ASP A 51 8.10 3.08 12.65
C ASP A 51 8.00 4.04 13.86
N PHE A 52 7.28 5.15 13.71
CA PHE A 52 6.96 6.06 14.81
C PHE A 52 6.24 5.35 15.96
N LEU A 53 5.18 4.58 15.67
CA LEU A 53 4.44 3.82 16.70
C LEU A 53 5.30 2.76 17.41
N ALA A 54 6.33 2.24 16.73
CA ALA A 54 7.27 1.29 17.30
C ALA A 54 8.44 1.96 18.04
N GLY A 55 8.47 3.29 18.15
CA GLY A 55 9.54 4.03 18.83
C GLY A 55 10.90 3.87 18.17
N ARG A 56 10.94 3.62 16.86
CA ARG A 56 12.17 3.37 16.10
C ARG A 56 12.36 4.38 14.97
N PRO A 57 13.60 4.63 14.52
CA PRO A 57 13.86 5.48 13.35
C PRO A 57 13.18 4.93 12.09
N PHE A 58 12.94 5.82 11.12
CA PHE A 58 12.44 5.43 9.81
C PHE A 58 13.46 4.53 9.09
N ASP A 59 13.01 3.36 8.67
CA ASP A 59 13.81 2.38 7.93
C ASP A 59 13.84 2.76 6.44
N SER A 60 14.74 3.68 6.07
CA SER A 60 14.92 4.18 4.70
C SER A 60 15.36 3.08 3.74
N ASP A 61 16.31 2.25 4.14
CA ASP A 61 16.86 1.18 3.30
C ASP A 61 15.80 0.13 3.01
N GLY A 62 15.07 -0.30 4.05
CA GLY A 62 13.94 -1.19 3.86
C GLY A 62 12.82 -0.55 3.05
N PHE A 63 12.60 0.76 3.13
CA PHE A 63 11.65 1.45 2.25
C PHE A 63 12.09 1.38 0.79
N LEU A 64 13.35 1.66 0.47
CA LEU A 64 13.86 1.54 -0.90
C LEU A 64 13.72 0.12 -1.45
N CYS A 65 14.05 -0.90 -0.66
CA CYS A 65 13.80 -2.29 -1.03
C CYS A 65 12.31 -2.60 -1.29
N ARG A 66 11.39 -1.99 -0.53
CA ARG A 66 9.94 -2.13 -0.74
C ARG A 66 9.49 -1.44 -2.02
N VAL A 67 10.02 -0.27 -2.33
CA VAL A 67 9.76 0.46 -3.59
C VAL A 67 10.19 -0.39 -4.79
N GLU A 68 11.39 -0.96 -4.78
CA GLU A 68 11.86 -1.84 -5.84
C GLU A 68 10.94 -3.06 -6.06
N ARG A 69 10.48 -3.68 -4.96
CA ARG A 69 9.52 -4.80 -5.04
C ARG A 69 8.18 -4.35 -5.59
N ALA A 70 7.70 -3.17 -5.19
CA ALA A 70 6.44 -2.61 -5.68
C ALA A 70 6.50 -2.37 -7.19
N PHE A 71 7.59 -1.80 -7.71
CA PHE A 71 7.77 -1.57 -9.14
C PHE A 71 7.75 -2.86 -9.98
N LYS A 72 8.21 -3.99 -9.43
CA LYS A 72 8.11 -5.30 -10.11
C LYS A 72 6.67 -5.79 -10.28
N MET A 73 5.75 -5.30 -9.45
CA MET A 73 4.32 -5.65 -9.52
C MET A 73 3.51 -4.69 -10.41
N GLY A 74 4.12 -3.59 -10.83
CA GLY A 74 3.50 -2.54 -11.64
C GLY A 74 3.53 -1.17 -10.96
N THR A 75 2.83 -0.22 -11.55
CA THR A 75 2.74 1.15 -11.01
C THR A 75 1.56 1.27 -10.05
N PRO A 76 1.77 1.71 -8.79
CA PRO A 76 0.66 1.96 -7.88
C PRO A 76 -0.21 3.12 -8.39
N TYR A 77 -1.48 3.09 -8.03
CA TYR A 77 -2.39 4.22 -8.22
C TYR A 77 -1.97 5.44 -7.37
N LEU A 78 -1.42 5.19 -6.19
CA LEU A 78 -0.95 6.20 -5.24
C LEU A 78 0.27 5.66 -4.48
N ALA A 79 1.28 6.49 -4.26
CA ALA A 79 2.38 6.16 -3.35
C ALA A 79 2.62 7.32 -2.39
N VAL A 80 2.87 6.99 -1.12
CA VAL A 80 3.28 7.96 -0.10
C VAL A 80 4.79 8.06 -0.15
N ALA A 81 5.32 9.19 -0.61
CA ALA A 81 6.74 9.47 -0.52
C ALA A 81 7.06 9.95 0.91
N PRO A 82 8.14 9.45 1.56
CA PRO A 82 8.66 10.10 2.75
C PRO A 82 9.18 11.49 2.39
N ASP A 83 9.03 12.44 3.31
CA ASP A 83 9.79 13.69 3.24
C ASP A 83 11.23 13.36 3.62
N ILE A 84 12.15 13.56 2.69
CA ILE A 84 13.57 13.29 2.90
C ILE A 84 14.20 14.65 3.15
N VAL A 85 14.50 14.94 4.42
CA VAL A 85 15.20 16.15 4.87
C VAL A 85 16.71 15.93 4.89
#